data_AF-A0A9E6F1P1-F1
#
_entry.id   AF-A0A9E6F1P1-F1
#
_cell.length_a   1.000
_cell.length_b   1.000
_cell.length_c   1.000
_cell.angle_alpha   90.00
_cell.angle_beta   90.00
_cell.angle_gamma   90.00
#
_symmetry.space_group_name_H-M   'P 1'
#
loop_
_entity.id
_entity.type
_entity.pdbx_description
1 polymer ?
#
loop_
_entity_poly.entity_id
_entity_poly.type
_entity_poly.pdbx_seq_one_letter_code
_entity_poly.pdbx_strand_id
1 'polypeptide(L)'
;MEYKKNNFSKAIAISENRLSFKKSWQENAAYRLGLYITIANLAEKDYTWQGLFARSVSLATCGKHQEATEIAFEMLKWHSKRKDYYKLPVALAPFLPELALKLIEDREVPTSLRAALLQKNGRDRECYYLLSQAFNKGEYRLNPELYLYKSNAEVCDNRTRLEYFNAFLVSRGLSQVSLKNPEVSVSPVNLCSSANLPPISGSSLVTILMTSHQNGRYIGKAIASVLSQTWRNIELILIDDASCDDTLEVIADWCRK
;
A
#
# COMPACT_ATOMS: atom_id res chain seq x y z
N MET A 1 -25.89 -12.40 16.37
CA MET A 1 -24.70 -12.24 17.23
C MET A 1 -23.68 -11.36 16.52
N GLU A 2 -23.05 -10.47 17.27
CA GLU A 2 -22.31 -9.29 16.83
C GLU A 2 -21.08 -9.59 15.94
N TYR A 3 -21.17 -9.35 14.63
CA TYR A 3 -20.01 -9.37 13.72
C TYR A 3 -19.69 -8.00 13.10
N LYS A 4 -20.19 -6.91 13.71
CA LYS A 4 -20.04 -5.54 13.20
C LYS A 4 -18.81 -4.78 13.71
N LYS A 5 -17.92 -5.38 14.52
CA LYS A 5 -16.84 -4.65 15.22
C LYS A 5 -15.43 -5.22 15.02
N ASN A 6 -15.04 -5.68 13.83
CA ASN A 6 -13.66 -6.10 13.50
C ASN A 6 -12.99 -7.10 14.48
N ASN A 7 -13.76 -7.77 15.35
CA ASN A 7 -13.26 -8.73 16.35
C ASN A 7 -13.16 -10.14 15.75
N PHE A 8 -12.39 -10.27 14.68
CA PHE A 8 -12.27 -11.51 13.92
C PHE A 8 -11.62 -12.63 14.74
N SER A 9 -10.66 -12.31 15.62
CA SER A 9 -10.01 -13.28 16.51
C SER A 9 -11.01 -13.89 17.50
N LYS A 10 -11.84 -13.06 18.13
CA LYS A 10 -12.92 -13.51 19.03
C LYS A 10 -13.99 -14.32 18.29
N ALA A 11 -14.31 -13.92 17.06
CA ALA A 11 -15.25 -14.63 16.18
C ALA A 11 -14.81 -16.07 15.87
N ILE A 12 -13.51 -16.27 15.61
CA ILE A 12 -12.94 -17.61 15.39
C ILE A 12 -12.84 -18.39 16.70
N ALA A 13 -12.43 -17.74 17.81
CA ALA A 13 -12.31 -18.39 19.12
C ALA A 13 -13.65 -18.96 19.63
N ILE A 14 -14.78 -18.30 19.32
CA ILE A 14 -16.13 -18.75 19.70
C ILE A 14 -16.63 -19.92 18.82
N SER A 15 -15.99 -20.22 17.69
CA SER A 15 -16.33 -21.43 16.94
C SER A 15 -15.69 -22.67 17.61
N GLU A 16 -16.25 -23.08 18.75
CA GLU A 16 -15.75 -24.15 19.64
C GLU A 16 -15.79 -25.58 19.08
N ASN A 17 -15.98 -25.78 17.77
CA ASN A 17 -15.86 -27.08 17.14
C ASN A 17 -15.40 -26.88 15.70
N ARG A 18 -14.35 -27.64 15.29
CA ARG A 18 -13.77 -27.72 13.94
C ARG A 18 -14.55 -26.88 12.96
N LEU A 19 -14.02 -25.71 12.59
CA LEU A 19 -14.60 -24.78 11.63
C LEU A 19 -15.58 -25.52 10.70
N SER A 20 -16.88 -25.49 11.03
CA SER A 20 -17.88 -26.24 10.27
C SER A 20 -18.38 -25.29 9.19
N PHE A 21 -17.61 -25.26 8.10
CA PHE A 21 -17.53 -24.20 7.10
C PHE A 21 -18.74 -24.05 6.17
N LYS A 22 -19.97 -24.23 6.66
CA LYS A 22 -21.19 -23.88 5.92
C LYS A 22 -21.55 -22.38 6.01
N LYS A 23 -20.64 -21.51 6.47
CA LYS A 23 -20.95 -20.08 6.72
C LYS A 23 -19.82 -19.15 6.29
N SER A 24 -20.07 -18.37 5.24
CA SER A 24 -19.20 -17.35 4.61
C SER A 24 -18.51 -16.36 5.54
N TRP A 25 -19.02 -16.15 6.75
CA TRP A 25 -18.40 -15.26 7.73
C TRP A 25 -17.12 -15.85 8.33
N GLN A 26 -16.99 -17.18 8.45
CA GLN A 26 -15.80 -17.82 9.02
C GLN A 26 -14.60 -17.70 8.06
N GLU A 27 -14.82 -17.98 6.78
CA GLU A 27 -13.79 -17.84 5.74
C GLU A 27 -13.32 -16.40 5.63
N ASN A 28 -14.26 -15.44 5.61
CA ASN A 28 -13.94 -14.02 5.61
C ASN A 28 -13.18 -13.63 6.90
N ALA A 29 -13.56 -14.13 8.08
CA ALA A 29 -12.84 -13.82 9.32
C ALA A 29 -11.39 -14.34 9.30
N ALA A 30 -11.16 -15.58 8.86
CA ALA A 30 -9.83 -16.15 8.75
C ALA A 30 -8.97 -15.43 7.69
N TYR A 31 -9.56 -15.07 6.54
CA TYR A 31 -8.90 -14.20 5.55
C TYR A 31 -8.50 -12.85 6.14
N ARG A 32 -9.38 -12.20 6.91
CA ARG A 32 -9.09 -10.90 7.56
C ARG A 32 -8.01 -10.98 8.63
N LEU A 33 -7.75 -12.16 9.17
CA LEU A 33 -6.66 -12.44 10.11
C LEU A 33 -5.36 -12.89 9.43
N GLY A 34 -5.31 -12.97 8.10
CA GLY A 34 -4.13 -13.41 7.37
C GLY A 34 -3.91 -14.92 7.37
N LEU A 35 -4.92 -15.72 7.74
CA LEU A 35 -4.85 -17.19 7.75
C LEU A 35 -5.03 -17.77 6.34
N TYR A 36 -4.24 -17.29 5.38
CA TYR A 36 -4.41 -17.57 3.96
C TYR A 36 -4.26 -19.06 3.63
N ILE A 37 -3.26 -19.74 4.21
CA ILE A 37 -3.03 -21.17 3.98
C ILE A 37 -4.23 -22.03 4.42
N THR A 38 -4.88 -21.66 5.52
CA THR A 38 -6.07 -22.34 6.04
C THR A 38 -7.22 -22.25 5.03
N ILE A 39 -7.45 -21.08 4.46
CA ILE A 39 -8.50 -20.87 3.45
C ILE A 39 -8.15 -21.55 2.12
N ALA A 40 -6.89 -21.46 1.69
CA ALA A 40 -6.40 -22.05 0.44
C ALA A 40 -6.53 -23.59 0.41
N ASN A 41 -6.53 -24.24 1.58
CA ASN A 41 -6.59 -25.70 1.71
C ASN A 41 -7.99 -26.24 2.05
N LEU A 42 -9.03 -25.42 2.02
CA LEU A 42 -10.40 -25.88 2.27
C LEU A 42 -10.85 -26.89 1.20
N ALA A 43 -11.44 -28.01 1.61
CA ALA A 43 -11.91 -29.03 0.68
C ALA A 43 -13.12 -28.57 -0.14
N GLU A 44 -14.07 -27.87 0.49
CA GLU A 44 -15.31 -27.39 -0.14
C GLU A 44 -15.22 -25.90 -0.48
N LYS A 45 -15.89 -25.48 -1.57
CA LYS A 45 -16.02 -24.08 -1.97
C LYS A 45 -17.30 -23.46 -1.38
N ASP A 46 -17.17 -22.32 -0.73
CA ASP A 46 -18.30 -21.42 -0.45
C ASP A 46 -18.52 -20.50 -1.66
N TYR A 47 -19.64 -20.69 -2.37
CA TYR A 47 -20.00 -19.95 -3.59
C TYR A 47 -20.53 -18.53 -3.35
N THR A 48 -20.65 -18.09 -2.09
CA THR A 48 -20.95 -16.69 -1.79
C THR A 48 -19.81 -15.78 -2.26
N TRP A 49 -20.13 -14.50 -2.48
CA TRP A 49 -19.11 -13.51 -2.85
C TRP A 49 -17.96 -13.48 -1.85
N GLN A 50 -18.25 -13.50 -0.55
CA GLN A 50 -17.25 -13.44 0.51
C GLN A 50 -16.37 -14.69 0.56
N GLY A 51 -16.94 -15.89 0.40
CA GLY A 51 -16.19 -17.15 0.39
C GLY A 51 -15.26 -17.24 -0.81
N LEU A 52 -15.80 -17.08 -2.02
CA LEU A 52 -14.99 -17.08 -3.24
C LEU A 52 -13.92 -15.97 -3.24
N PHE A 53 -14.24 -14.77 -2.74
CA PHE A 53 -13.28 -13.67 -2.61
C PHE A 53 -12.13 -14.06 -1.67
N ALA A 54 -12.45 -14.51 -0.46
CA ALA A 54 -11.46 -14.93 0.53
C ALA A 54 -10.58 -16.04 -0.02
N ARG A 55 -11.18 -17.01 -0.72
CA ARG A 55 -10.48 -18.15 -1.30
C ARG A 55 -9.58 -17.77 -2.47
N SER A 56 -10.07 -17.00 -3.43
CA SER A 56 -9.27 -16.55 -4.59
C SER A 56 -8.03 -15.76 -4.15
N VAL A 57 -8.18 -14.80 -3.24
CA VAL A 57 -7.06 -14.01 -2.75
C VAL A 57 -6.09 -14.87 -1.92
N SER A 58 -6.61 -15.76 -1.06
CA SER A 58 -5.75 -16.64 -0.24
C SER A 58 -4.92 -17.61 -1.09
N LEU A 59 -5.51 -18.18 -2.15
CA LEU A 59 -4.78 -19.02 -3.11
C LEU A 59 -3.68 -18.22 -3.82
N ALA A 60 -3.98 -16.99 -4.24
CA ALA A 60 -2.99 -16.11 -4.88
C ALA A 60 -1.83 -15.81 -3.92
N THR A 61 -2.11 -15.44 -2.66
CA THR A 61 -1.09 -15.19 -1.64
C THR A 61 -0.23 -16.42 -1.37
N CYS A 62 -0.80 -17.62 -1.43
CA CYS A 62 -0.08 -18.88 -1.24
C CYS A 62 0.64 -19.41 -2.50
N GLY A 63 0.71 -18.62 -3.59
CA GLY A 63 1.38 -19.01 -4.83
C GLY A 63 0.58 -19.97 -5.72
N LYS A 64 -0.65 -20.33 -5.34
CA LYS A 64 -1.56 -21.19 -6.13
C LYS A 64 -2.30 -20.37 -7.19
N HIS A 65 -1.53 -19.74 -8.08
CA HIS A 65 -1.99 -18.73 -9.02
C HIS A 65 -3.04 -19.24 -10.03
N GLN A 66 -2.90 -20.48 -10.50
CA GLN A 66 -3.85 -21.08 -11.43
C GLN A 66 -5.23 -21.27 -10.77
N GLU A 67 -5.28 -21.90 -9.60
CA GLU A 67 -6.54 -22.10 -8.85
C GLU A 67 -7.18 -20.75 -8.48
N ALA A 68 -6.37 -19.77 -8.06
CA ALA A 68 -6.85 -18.42 -7.77
C ALA A 68 -7.53 -17.76 -8.98
N THR A 69 -6.94 -17.95 -10.17
CA THR A 69 -7.44 -17.43 -11.44
C THR A 69 -8.76 -18.08 -11.83
N GLU A 70 -8.86 -19.41 -11.71
CA GLU A 70 -10.10 -20.14 -11.97
C GLU A 70 -11.25 -19.65 -11.09
N ILE A 71 -11.01 -19.47 -9.79
CA ILE A 71 -12.02 -18.93 -8.87
C ILE A 71 -12.39 -17.50 -9.23
N ALA A 72 -11.43 -16.65 -9.60
CA ALA A 72 -11.73 -15.27 -10.00
C ALA A 72 -12.64 -15.20 -11.24
N PHE A 73 -12.46 -16.10 -12.21
CA PHE A 73 -13.35 -16.24 -13.37
C PHE A 73 -14.70 -16.86 -13.01
N GLU A 74 -14.77 -17.80 -12.05
CA GLU A 74 -16.04 -18.26 -11.49
C GLU A 74 -16.80 -17.10 -10.85
N MET A 75 -16.13 -16.24 -10.09
CA MET A 75 -16.74 -15.05 -9.48
C MET A 75 -17.30 -14.08 -10.52
N LEU A 76 -16.66 -13.95 -11.70
CA LEU A 76 -17.23 -13.18 -12.81
C LEU A 76 -18.56 -13.74 -13.28
N LYS A 77 -18.70 -15.08 -13.35
CA LYS A 77 -19.96 -15.72 -13.78
C LYS A 77 -21.08 -15.48 -12.77
N TRP A 78 -20.81 -15.71 -11.49
CA TRP A 78 -21.84 -15.70 -10.44
C TRP A 78 -22.15 -14.31 -9.87
N HIS A 79 -21.17 -13.40 -9.88
CA HIS A 79 -21.24 -12.13 -9.15
C HIS A 79 -20.95 -10.90 -10.03
N SER A 80 -21.08 -11.01 -11.36
CA SER A 80 -20.76 -9.96 -12.33
C SER A 80 -21.42 -8.61 -12.06
N LYS A 81 -22.66 -8.60 -11.55
CA LYS A 81 -23.48 -7.39 -11.36
C LYS A 81 -23.20 -6.63 -10.05
N ARG A 82 -22.27 -7.10 -9.22
CA ARG A 82 -21.96 -6.45 -7.94
C ARG A 82 -21.27 -5.11 -8.14
N LYS A 83 -21.76 -4.09 -7.44
CA LYS A 83 -21.16 -2.74 -7.44
C LYS A 83 -19.76 -2.69 -6.83
N ASP A 84 -19.46 -3.60 -5.91
CA ASP A 84 -18.16 -3.68 -5.22
C ASP A 84 -17.20 -4.70 -5.83
N TYR A 85 -17.46 -5.14 -7.07
CA TYR A 85 -16.64 -6.12 -7.78
C TYR A 85 -15.17 -5.68 -7.89
N TYR A 86 -14.91 -4.38 -8.06
CA TYR A 86 -13.56 -3.80 -8.16
C TYR A 86 -12.65 -4.13 -6.98
N LYS A 87 -13.18 -4.55 -5.82
CA LYS A 87 -12.37 -4.99 -4.68
C LYS A 87 -11.56 -6.25 -4.97
N LEU A 88 -12.05 -7.13 -5.85
CA LEU A 88 -11.35 -8.36 -6.23
C LEU A 88 -10.05 -8.07 -6.99
N PRO A 89 -10.05 -7.34 -8.12
CA PRO A 89 -8.81 -6.99 -8.81
C PRO A 89 -7.86 -6.18 -7.92
N VAL A 90 -8.37 -5.28 -7.06
CA VAL A 90 -7.52 -4.57 -6.08
C VAL A 90 -6.78 -5.55 -5.16
N ALA A 91 -7.46 -6.56 -4.63
CA ALA A 91 -6.87 -7.54 -3.71
C ALA A 91 -5.93 -8.53 -4.40
N LEU A 92 -6.18 -8.83 -5.68
CA LEU A 92 -5.33 -9.73 -6.47
C LEU A 92 -4.10 -9.04 -7.06
N ALA A 93 -4.14 -7.72 -7.29
CA ALA A 93 -3.09 -6.96 -7.97
C ALA A 93 -1.66 -7.17 -7.43
N PRO A 94 -1.41 -7.35 -6.12
CA PRO A 94 -0.07 -7.61 -5.61
C PRO A 94 0.54 -8.93 -6.07
N PHE A 95 -0.31 -9.93 -6.38
CA PHE A 95 0.10 -11.31 -6.67
C PHE A 95 -0.14 -11.68 -8.15
N LEU A 96 -1.24 -11.18 -8.73
CA LEU A 96 -1.72 -11.48 -10.07
C LEU A 96 -2.12 -10.18 -10.80
N PRO A 97 -1.15 -9.29 -11.10
CA PRO A 97 -1.44 -7.98 -11.69
C PRO A 97 -2.09 -8.07 -13.09
N GLU A 98 -1.69 -9.04 -13.91
CA GLU A 98 -2.24 -9.23 -15.26
C GLU A 98 -3.71 -9.65 -15.21
N LEU A 99 -4.03 -10.62 -14.32
CA LEU A 99 -5.41 -11.02 -14.07
C LEU A 99 -6.22 -9.85 -13.54
N ALA A 100 -5.72 -9.12 -12.55
CA ALA A 100 -6.41 -7.97 -11.98
C ALA A 100 -6.78 -6.92 -13.04
N LEU A 101 -5.87 -6.64 -13.98
CA LEU A 101 -6.14 -5.75 -15.11
C LEU A 101 -7.20 -6.35 -16.06
N LYS A 102 -7.09 -7.63 -16.41
CA LYS A 102 -8.05 -8.33 -17.27
C LYS A 102 -9.46 -8.33 -16.67
N LEU A 103 -9.61 -8.49 -15.35
CA LEU A 103 -10.92 -8.50 -14.68
C LEU A 103 -11.66 -7.14 -14.78
N ILE A 104 -10.96 -6.04 -15.05
CA ILE A 104 -11.55 -4.70 -15.19
C ILE A 104 -11.59 -4.19 -16.63
N GLU A 105 -11.07 -4.94 -17.61
CA GLU A 105 -10.83 -4.46 -18.97
C GLU A 105 -12.08 -3.81 -19.58
N ASP A 106 -13.20 -4.55 -19.60
CA ASP A 106 -14.50 -4.13 -20.13
C ASP A 106 -15.43 -3.48 -19.09
N ARG A 107 -14.89 -3.00 -17.96
CA ARG A 107 -15.69 -2.45 -16.86
C ARG A 107 -15.37 -0.98 -16.61
N GLU A 108 -16.42 -0.20 -16.36
CA GLU A 108 -16.24 1.13 -15.81
C GLU A 108 -15.71 1.02 -14.37
N VAL A 109 -14.54 1.61 -14.12
CA VAL A 109 -13.85 1.63 -12.83
C VAL A 109 -13.22 3.00 -12.63
N PRO A 110 -12.91 3.40 -11.38
CA PRO A 110 -12.20 4.64 -11.13
C PRO A 110 -10.89 4.71 -11.94
N THR A 111 -10.62 5.87 -12.53
CA THR A 111 -9.41 6.13 -13.32
C THR A 111 -8.14 5.78 -12.56
N SER A 112 -8.10 6.06 -11.25
CA SER A 112 -6.97 5.75 -10.38
C SER A 112 -6.70 4.25 -10.26
N LEU A 113 -7.74 3.40 -10.19
CA LEU A 113 -7.58 1.95 -10.18
C LEU A 113 -7.01 1.44 -11.51
N ARG A 114 -7.54 1.91 -12.63
CA ARG A 114 -7.05 1.49 -13.95
C ARG A 114 -5.61 1.95 -14.18
N ALA A 115 -5.27 3.19 -13.80
CA ALA A 115 -3.91 3.70 -13.87
C ALA A 115 -2.92 2.87 -13.02
N ALA A 116 -3.30 2.55 -11.78
CA ALA A 116 -2.49 1.71 -10.89
C ALA A 116 -2.21 0.33 -11.51
N LEU A 117 -3.23 -0.31 -12.07
CA LEU A 117 -3.10 -1.64 -12.69
C LEU A 117 -2.30 -1.59 -13.98
N LEU A 118 -2.43 -0.55 -14.81
CA LEU A 118 -1.61 -0.37 -16.01
C LEU A 118 -0.11 -0.25 -15.63
N GLN A 119 0.22 0.60 -14.66
CA GLN A 119 1.61 0.74 -14.18
C GLN A 119 2.15 -0.56 -13.59
N LYS A 120 1.36 -1.26 -12.78
CA LYS A 120 1.76 -2.54 -12.18
C LYS A 120 2.08 -3.60 -13.23
N ASN A 121 1.48 -3.50 -14.42
CA ASN A 121 1.72 -4.38 -15.57
C ASN A 121 2.73 -3.79 -16.58
N GLY A 122 3.43 -2.70 -16.26
CA GLY A 122 4.41 -2.07 -17.17
C GLY A 122 3.79 -1.45 -18.43
N ARG A 123 2.47 -1.20 -18.45
CA ARG A 123 1.73 -0.59 -19.57
C ARG A 123 1.76 0.94 -19.48
N ASP A 124 2.98 1.51 -19.39
CA ASP A 124 3.18 2.92 -19.05
C ASP A 124 2.61 3.88 -20.10
N ARG A 125 2.74 3.54 -21.39
CA ARG A 125 2.17 4.36 -22.48
C ARG A 125 0.66 4.50 -22.37
N GLU A 126 -0.03 3.39 -22.11
CA GLU A 126 -1.48 3.40 -21.96
C GLU A 126 -1.92 4.13 -20.70
N CYS A 127 -1.17 3.96 -19.61
CA CYS A 127 -1.39 4.73 -18.39
C CYS A 127 -1.24 6.24 -18.65
N TYR A 128 -0.20 6.65 -19.37
CA TYR A 128 0.02 8.04 -19.75
C TYR A 128 -1.15 8.61 -20.57
N TYR A 129 -1.64 7.88 -21.57
CA TYR A 129 -2.80 8.33 -22.36
C TYR A 129 -4.07 8.45 -21.52
N LEU A 130 -4.37 7.44 -20.70
CA LEU A 130 -5.50 7.46 -19.76
C LEU A 130 -5.46 8.68 -18.84
N LEU A 131 -4.31 8.90 -18.20
CA LEU A 131 -4.12 10.01 -17.27
C LEU A 131 -4.19 11.36 -17.99
N SER A 132 -3.63 11.47 -19.20
CA SER A 132 -3.71 12.72 -19.98
C SER A 132 -5.16 13.09 -20.30
N GLN A 133 -5.99 12.12 -20.70
CA GLN A 133 -7.42 12.35 -20.92
C GLN A 133 -8.15 12.74 -19.64
N ALA A 134 -7.89 12.04 -18.53
CA ALA A 134 -8.50 12.34 -17.23
C ALA A 134 -8.13 13.74 -16.72
N PHE A 135 -6.89 14.18 -16.95
CA PHE A 135 -6.43 15.51 -16.61
C PHE A 135 -7.11 16.60 -17.46
N ASN A 136 -7.25 16.37 -18.76
CA ASN A 136 -7.98 17.28 -19.66
C ASN A 136 -9.45 17.44 -19.25
N LYS A 137 -10.07 16.38 -18.71
CA LYS A 137 -11.43 16.41 -18.15
C LYS A 137 -11.52 17.02 -16.75
N GLY A 138 -10.38 17.29 -16.10
CA GLY A 138 -10.35 17.82 -14.73
C GLY A 138 -10.66 16.81 -13.63
N GLU A 139 -10.53 15.50 -13.90
CA GLU A 139 -10.86 14.43 -12.94
C GLU A 139 -9.99 14.46 -11.68
N TYR A 140 -8.77 15.01 -11.77
CA TYR A 140 -7.83 15.16 -10.65
C TYR A 140 -8.39 15.99 -9.48
N ARG A 141 -9.40 16.82 -9.73
CA ARG A 141 -10.04 17.64 -8.68
C ARG A 141 -10.79 16.79 -7.66
N LEU A 142 -11.44 15.72 -8.13
CA LEU A 142 -12.17 14.77 -7.30
C LEU A 142 -11.29 13.58 -6.90
N ASN A 143 -10.22 13.31 -7.66
CA ASN A 143 -9.32 12.17 -7.47
C ASN A 143 -7.85 12.65 -7.45
N PRO A 144 -7.38 13.31 -6.38
CA PRO A 144 -6.04 13.90 -6.38
C PRO A 144 -4.90 12.89 -6.46
N GLU A 145 -5.13 11.62 -6.15
CA GLU A 145 -4.15 10.55 -6.33
C GLU A 145 -3.70 10.40 -7.80
N LEU A 146 -4.48 10.90 -8.77
CA LEU A 146 -4.07 10.93 -10.18
C LEU A 146 -2.77 11.72 -10.41
N TYR A 147 -2.45 12.70 -9.57
CA TYR A 147 -1.14 13.36 -9.61
C TYR A 147 0.02 12.41 -9.34
N LEU A 148 -0.15 11.46 -8.41
CA LEU A 148 0.89 10.46 -8.09
C LEU A 148 1.08 9.49 -9.25
N TYR A 149 -0.01 9.03 -9.86
CA TYR A 149 0.07 8.17 -11.03
C TYR A 149 0.69 8.91 -12.23
N LYS A 150 0.35 10.18 -12.45
CA LYS A 150 0.93 11.00 -13.53
C LYS A 150 2.42 11.23 -13.34
N SER A 151 2.84 11.55 -12.12
CA SER A 151 4.25 11.65 -11.71
C SER A 151 5.08 10.41 -12.05
N ASN A 152 4.48 9.22 -11.93
CA ASN A 152 5.12 7.95 -12.27
C ASN A 152 5.04 7.57 -13.76
N ALA A 153 3.93 7.88 -14.44
CA ALA A 153 3.71 7.50 -15.84
C ALA A 153 4.42 8.43 -16.83
N GLU A 154 4.65 9.68 -16.44
CA GLU A 154 5.17 10.72 -17.32
C GLU A 154 6.69 10.83 -17.24
N VAL A 155 7.34 10.75 -18.39
CA VAL A 155 8.76 11.05 -18.53
C VAL A 155 8.92 12.57 -18.42
N CYS A 156 9.27 13.03 -17.23
CA CYS A 156 9.44 14.44 -16.90
C CYS A 156 10.67 14.68 -16.03
N ASP A 157 11.09 15.95 -15.96
CA ASP A 157 12.20 16.40 -15.12
C ASP A 157 11.84 16.39 -13.62
N ASN A 158 12.81 16.66 -12.77
CA ASN A 158 12.62 16.67 -11.32
C ASN A 158 11.62 17.73 -10.86
N ARG A 159 11.58 18.88 -11.55
CA ARG A 159 10.73 20.01 -11.20
C ARG A 159 9.26 19.66 -11.42
N THR A 160 8.91 19.21 -12.62
CA THR A 160 7.54 18.80 -12.96
C THR A 160 7.08 17.62 -12.09
N ARG A 161 7.98 16.65 -11.82
CA ARG A 161 7.67 15.54 -10.91
C ARG A 161 7.34 16.03 -9.50
N LEU A 162 8.12 16.97 -8.98
CA LEU A 162 7.89 17.60 -7.67
C LEU A 162 6.59 18.42 -7.66
N GLU A 163 6.27 19.13 -8.74
CA GLU A 163 5.01 19.88 -8.89
C GLU A 163 3.79 18.97 -8.77
N TYR A 164 3.79 17.79 -9.43
CA TYR A 164 2.73 16.81 -9.26
C TYR A 164 2.64 16.27 -7.83
N PHE A 165 3.77 15.94 -7.22
CA PHE A 165 3.77 15.46 -5.84
C PHE A 165 3.21 16.52 -4.87
N ASN A 166 3.63 17.77 -5.02
CA ASN A 166 3.12 18.89 -4.22
C ASN A 166 1.65 19.20 -4.50
N ALA A 167 1.17 19.05 -5.73
CA ALA A 167 -0.25 19.19 -6.03
C ALA A 167 -1.11 18.15 -5.29
N PHE A 168 -0.62 16.91 -5.17
CA PHE A 168 -1.24 15.90 -4.31
C PHE A 168 -1.22 16.33 -2.83
N LEU A 169 -0.09 16.77 -2.29
CA LEU A 169 0.02 17.19 -0.89
C LEU A 169 -0.94 18.35 -0.56
N VAL A 170 -0.95 19.40 -1.39
CA VAL A 170 -1.82 20.57 -1.22
C VAL A 170 -3.29 20.18 -1.27
N SER A 171 -3.68 19.25 -2.16
CA SER A 171 -5.07 18.75 -2.22
C SER A 171 -5.54 18.05 -0.94
N ARG A 172 -4.59 17.58 -0.10
CA ARG A 172 -4.84 16.95 1.20
C ARG A 172 -4.62 17.89 2.38
N GLY A 173 -4.39 19.18 2.13
CA GLY A 173 -4.10 20.18 3.17
C GLY A 173 -2.72 20.00 3.82
N LEU A 174 -1.80 19.30 3.15
CA LEU A 174 -0.45 19.07 3.65
C LEU A 174 0.53 20.13 3.12
N SER A 175 1.57 20.40 3.90
CA SER A 175 2.66 21.29 3.50
C SER A 175 3.41 20.72 2.30
N GLN A 176 3.84 21.62 1.42
CA GLN A 176 4.68 21.28 0.29
C GLN A 176 6.10 20.88 0.73
N VAL A 177 6.78 20.18 -0.16
CA VAL A 177 8.18 19.78 -0.03
C VAL A 177 9.02 20.35 -1.16
N SER A 178 10.33 20.46 -0.92
CA SER A 178 11.34 20.85 -1.90
C SER A 178 12.44 19.80 -1.98
N LEU A 179 13.30 19.93 -2.99
CA LEU A 179 14.48 19.07 -3.12
C LEU A 179 15.64 19.66 -2.31
N LYS A 180 16.34 18.81 -1.57
CA LYS A 180 17.60 19.20 -0.90
C LYS A 180 18.68 19.55 -1.93
N ASN A 181 18.74 18.77 -3.01
CA ASN A 181 19.58 19.03 -4.17
C ASN A 181 18.74 18.89 -5.46
N PRO A 182 18.53 19.98 -6.24
CA PRO A 182 17.77 19.96 -7.48
C PRO A 182 18.31 19.03 -8.58
N GLU A 183 19.64 18.82 -8.60
CA GLU A 183 20.33 17.98 -9.59
C GLU A 183 20.13 16.48 -9.34
N VAL A 184 19.68 16.11 -8.14
CA VAL A 184 19.45 14.72 -7.76
C VAL A 184 17.96 14.38 -7.93
N SER A 185 17.68 13.18 -8.46
CA SER A 185 16.31 12.72 -8.67
C SER A 185 15.44 12.81 -7.43
N VAL A 186 14.15 13.08 -7.65
CA VAL A 186 13.12 13.06 -6.60
C VAL A 186 13.14 11.70 -5.91
N SER A 187 13.38 11.68 -4.60
CA SER A 187 13.40 10.47 -3.78
C SER A 187 13.17 10.83 -2.32
N PRO A 188 12.70 9.89 -1.47
CA PRO A 188 12.44 10.16 -0.05
C PRO A 188 13.64 10.76 0.69
N VAL A 189 14.86 10.44 0.25
CA VAL A 189 16.11 10.91 0.85
C VAL A 189 16.54 12.32 0.41
N ASN A 190 16.00 12.80 -0.71
CA ASN A 190 16.31 14.11 -1.30
C ASN A 190 15.17 15.13 -1.12
N LEU A 191 14.20 14.86 -0.26
CA LEU A 191 13.08 15.76 0.03
C LEU A 191 13.26 16.46 1.38
N CYS A 192 12.86 17.72 1.47
CA CYS A 192 12.75 18.46 2.72
C CYS A 192 11.44 19.26 2.77
N SER A 193 10.99 19.59 3.99
CA SER A 193 9.84 20.48 4.19
C SER A 193 10.13 21.85 3.61
N SER A 194 9.20 22.41 2.85
CA SER A 194 9.25 23.82 2.45
C SER A 194 8.85 24.77 3.59
N ALA A 195 8.22 24.24 4.64
CA ALA A 195 7.87 25.02 5.82
C ALA A 195 9.08 25.14 6.75
N ASN A 196 9.45 26.38 7.09
CA ASN A 196 10.47 26.68 8.09
C ASN A 196 9.78 26.89 9.44
N LEU A 197 9.67 25.82 10.23
CA LEU A 197 9.06 25.85 11.54
C LEU A 197 10.14 26.04 12.62
N PRO A 198 9.89 26.88 13.64
CA PRO A 198 10.87 27.10 14.70
C PRO A 198 11.04 25.85 15.58
N PRO A 199 12.20 25.68 16.25
CA PRO A 199 12.37 24.71 17.31
C PRO A 199 11.29 24.83 18.40
N ILE A 200 10.79 23.71 18.88
CA ILE A 200 9.85 23.62 20.01
C ILE A 200 10.54 22.85 21.13
N SER A 201 10.75 23.53 22.26
CA SER A 201 11.31 22.95 23.49
C SER A 201 10.20 22.82 24.53
N GLY A 202 9.55 21.66 24.57
CA GLY A 202 8.61 21.31 25.65
C GLY A 202 9.22 20.32 26.64
N SER A 203 8.57 20.15 27.78
CA SER A 203 9.04 19.28 28.87
C SER A 203 8.78 17.79 28.62
N SER A 204 7.85 17.43 27.74
CA SER A 204 7.54 16.02 27.44
C SER A 204 8.64 15.37 26.60
N LEU A 205 9.19 14.26 27.08
CA LEU A 205 10.10 13.43 26.30
C LEU A 205 9.31 12.65 25.24
N VAL A 206 9.78 12.68 24.00
CA VAL A 206 9.29 11.82 22.92
C VAL A 206 10.34 10.74 22.64
N THR A 207 10.04 9.50 23.00
CA THR A 207 10.90 8.35 22.69
C THR A 207 10.49 7.75 21.34
N ILE A 208 11.48 7.58 20.46
CA ILE A 208 11.31 6.99 19.13
C ILE A 208 12.11 5.69 19.10
N LEU A 209 11.40 4.59 18.87
CA LEU A 209 12.02 3.28 18.61
C LEU A 209 12.20 3.13 17.09
N MET A 210 13.44 2.91 16.66
CA MET A 210 13.77 2.68 15.25
C MET A 210 14.45 1.32 15.12
N THR A 211 13.68 0.34 14.64
CA THR A 211 14.18 -1.00 14.31
C THR A 211 14.73 -1.02 12.88
N SER A 212 15.87 -1.67 12.67
CA SER A 212 16.58 -1.72 11.40
C SER A 212 17.11 -3.13 11.13
N HIS A 213 17.05 -3.56 9.87
CA HIS A 213 17.66 -4.79 9.37
C HIS A 213 18.12 -4.55 7.93
N GLN A 214 19.39 -4.77 7.63
CA GLN A 214 19.97 -4.65 6.28
C GLN A 214 19.65 -3.30 5.61
N ASN A 215 19.88 -2.20 6.34
CA ASN A 215 19.44 -0.86 5.97
C ASN A 215 20.57 0.18 5.97
N GLY A 216 21.84 -0.23 5.83
CA GLY A 216 22.99 0.67 5.94
C GLY A 216 22.91 1.87 4.99
N ARG A 217 22.37 1.63 3.80
CA ARG A 217 22.10 2.66 2.78
C ARG A 217 21.23 3.83 3.25
N TYR A 218 20.29 3.60 4.16
CA TYR A 218 19.27 4.60 4.53
C TYR A 218 19.27 4.98 6.01
N ILE A 219 19.81 4.13 6.90
CA ILE A 219 19.71 4.30 8.35
C ILE A 219 20.27 5.66 8.81
N GLY A 220 21.42 6.08 8.28
CA GLY A 220 22.00 7.38 8.63
C GLY A 220 21.12 8.57 8.23
N LYS A 221 20.40 8.48 7.11
CA LYS A 221 19.46 9.52 6.67
C LYS A 221 18.19 9.53 7.50
N ALA A 222 17.73 8.36 7.94
CA ALA A 222 16.59 8.23 8.85
C ALA A 222 16.90 8.83 10.22
N ILE A 223 18.08 8.52 10.80
CA ILE A 223 18.57 9.13 12.06
C ILE A 223 18.61 10.65 11.91
N ALA A 224 19.26 11.17 10.87
CA ALA A 224 19.34 12.60 10.61
C ALA A 224 17.96 13.27 10.52
N SER A 225 17.00 12.60 9.87
CA SER A 225 15.63 13.11 9.71
C SER A 225 14.85 13.18 11.03
N VAL A 226 15.08 12.23 11.94
CA VAL A 226 14.45 12.23 13.28
C VAL A 226 15.08 13.32 14.16
N LEU A 227 16.40 13.45 14.14
CA LEU A 227 17.10 14.47 14.92
C LEU A 227 16.85 15.91 14.39
N SER A 228 16.46 16.05 13.12
CA SER A 228 16.12 17.34 12.52
C SER A 228 14.68 17.81 12.77
N GLN A 229 13.89 17.09 13.58
CA GLN A 229 12.53 17.51 13.91
C GLN A 229 12.52 18.83 14.69
N THR A 230 11.41 19.56 14.63
CA THR A 230 11.26 20.82 15.37
C THR A 230 11.17 20.58 16.88
N TRP A 231 10.56 19.47 17.31
CA TRP A 231 10.57 19.06 18.72
C TRP A 231 11.97 18.65 19.16
N ARG A 232 12.45 19.21 20.27
CA ARG A 232 13.86 19.03 20.70
C ARG A 232 14.07 17.99 21.79
N ASN A 233 13.05 17.72 22.61
CA ASN A 233 13.16 16.73 23.69
C ASN A 233 12.84 15.33 23.16
N ILE A 234 13.78 14.76 22.40
CA ILE A 234 13.67 13.45 21.74
C ILE A 234 14.71 12.48 22.31
N GLU A 235 14.26 11.26 22.61
CA GLU A 235 15.13 10.10 22.80
C GLU A 235 14.97 9.19 21.58
N LEU A 236 16.09 8.81 20.94
CA LEU A 236 16.09 7.89 19.81
C LEU A 236 16.79 6.60 20.20
N ILE A 237 16.05 5.50 20.21
CA ILE A 237 16.57 4.16 20.49
C ILE A 237 16.65 3.40 19.17
N LEU A 238 17.88 3.04 18.79
CA LEU A 238 18.18 2.28 17.58
C LEU A 238 18.28 0.80 17.95
N ILE A 239 17.54 -0.05 17.22
CA ILE A 239 17.54 -1.50 17.41
C ILE A 239 17.94 -2.13 16.09
N ASP A 240 19.08 -2.80 16.04
CA ASP A 240 19.48 -3.60 14.90
C ASP A 240 19.04 -5.06 15.08
N ASP A 241 18.31 -5.58 14.09
CA ASP A 241 17.74 -6.94 14.08
C ASP A 241 18.67 -7.91 13.33
N ALA A 242 19.94 -7.98 13.77
CA ALA A 242 20.99 -8.84 13.23
C ALA A 242 21.34 -8.57 11.75
N SER A 243 21.61 -7.30 11.41
CA SER A 243 22.08 -6.92 10.09
C SER A 243 23.46 -7.51 9.78
N CYS A 244 23.65 -7.94 8.53
CA CYS A 244 24.94 -8.42 8.02
C CYS A 244 25.62 -7.41 7.07
N ASP A 245 25.00 -6.26 6.82
CA ASP A 245 25.56 -5.15 6.02
C ASP A 245 26.20 -4.09 6.94
N ASP A 246 26.53 -2.93 6.37
CA ASP A 246 27.15 -1.80 7.08
C ASP A 246 26.20 -1.04 8.04
N THR A 247 24.98 -1.54 8.28
CA THR A 247 23.99 -0.89 9.17
C THR A 247 24.57 -0.59 10.55
N LEU A 248 25.20 -1.58 11.19
CA LEU A 248 25.76 -1.43 12.54
C LEU A 248 26.91 -0.43 12.57
N GLU A 249 27.76 -0.43 11.54
CA GLU A 249 28.87 0.53 11.43
C GLU A 249 28.34 1.95 11.33
N VAL A 250 27.34 2.19 10.47
CA VAL A 250 26.71 3.51 10.33
C VAL A 250 26.05 3.94 11.64
N ILE A 251 25.34 3.04 12.34
CA ILE A 251 24.74 3.33 13.65
C ILE A 251 25.83 3.71 14.67
N ALA A 252 26.91 2.94 14.76
CA ALA A 252 28.01 3.20 15.68
C ALA A 252 28.71 4.54 15.40
N ASP A 253 28.80 4.95 14.14
CA ASP A 253 29.30 6.28 13.76
C ASP A 253 28.38 7.42 14.22
N TRP A 254 27.07 7.22 14.18
CA TRP A 254 26.11 8.21 14.68
C TRP A 254 26.12 8.34 16.20
N CYS A 255 26.27 7.23 16.93
CA CYS A 255 26.35 7.25 18.40
C CYS A 255 27.63 7.91 18.94
N ARG A 256 28.66 8.07 18.10
CA ARG A 256 29.92 8.72 18.46
C ARG A 256 29.95 10.23 18.20
N LYS A 257 28.97 10.77 17.46
CA LYS A 257 28.83 12.20 17.15
C LYS A 257 28.13 12.94 18.27
#